data_AF-A0A847DED9-F1
#
_entry.id   AF-A0A847DED9-F1
#
_cell.length_a   1.000
_cell.length_b   1.000
_cell.length_c   1.000
_cell.angle_alpha   90.00
_cell.angle_beta   90.00
_cell.angle_gamma   90.00
#
_symmetry.space_group_name_H-M   'P 1'
#
loop_
_entity.id
_entity.type
_entity.pdbx_description
1 polymer ?
#
loop_
_entity_poly.entity_id
_entity_poly.type
_entity_poly.pdbx_seq_one_letter_code
_entity_poly.pdbx_strand_id
1 'polypeptide(L)'
;MVKFSIKPNKARDRSFLFRVIFCFLLCAAALFIIYTVVGERLFTFDHLIIFILCCIPLSIIYALIVEKLGTGLFALLTGWSNKKIPLTDQYTADLSKARFSKSMGKYSEALVIINEVLEKIPDFPEAIFLKAQIEWEGFKSSTLARKNLDKALELVKDDEPLRKRVSNYYMGMIKGETDVD
;
A
#
# COMPACT_ATOMS: atom_id res chain seq x y z
N MET A 1 -11.19 32.24 -13.09
CA MET A 1 -11.35 31.22 -14.15
C MET A 1 -10.15 30.28 -14.07
N VAL A 2 -10.28 29.15 -13.37
CA VAL A 2 -9.14 28.26 -13.04
C VAL A 2 -9.00 27.19 -14.12
N LYS A 3 -7.92 27.26 -14.91
CA LYS A 3 -7.57 26.24 -15.92
C LYS A 3 -6.90 25.05 -15.21
N PHE A 4 -7.67 23.99 -14.97
CA PHE A 4 -7.11 22.70 -14.57
C PHE A 4 -6.43 22.06 -15.78
N SER A 5 -5.11 22.20 -15.87
CA SER A 5 -4.27 21.46 -16.82
C SER A 5 -3.95 20.10 -16.23
N ILE A 6 -4.77 19.09 -16.55
CA ILE A 6 -4.52 17.69 -16.20
C ILE A 6 -3.42 17.19 -17.13
N LYS A 7 -2.19 17.08 -16.63
CA LYS A 7 -1.06 16.51 -17.37
C LYS A 7 -1.23 14.98 -17.42
N PRO A 8 -1.50 14.36 -18.59
CA PRO A 8 -1.67 12.91 -18.67
C PRO A 8 -0.35 12.21 -18.35
N ASN A 9 -0.36 11.35 -17.33
CA ASN A 9 0.82 10.63 -16.87
C ASN A 9 1.11 9.45 -17.83
N LYS A 10 1.91 9.74 -18.86
CA LYS A 10 2.22 8.89 -20.03
C LYS A 10 2.77 7.49 -19.69
N ALA A 11 3.22 7.25 -18.45
CA ALA A 11 3.73 5.96 -18.00
C ALA A 11 2.63 4.96 -17.59
N ARG A 12 1.45 5.45 -17.18
CA ARG A 12 0.33 4.60 -16.73
C ARG A 12 -0.39 3.92 -17.90
N ASP A 13 -0.42 4.56 -19.07
CA ASP A 13 -1.14 4.05 -20.24
C ASP A 13 -0.43 2.87 -20.92
N ARG A 14 0.91 2.78 -20.82
CA ARG A 14 1.66 1.72 -21.50
C ARG A 14 1.37 0.35 -20.90
N SER A 15 1.34 0.23 -19.57
CA SER A 15 1.07 -1.04 -18.90
C SER A 15 -0.37 -1.53 -19.12
N PHE A 16 -1.33 -0.60 -19.20
CA PHE A 16 -2.71 -0.90 -19.58
C PHE A 16 -2.79 -1.45 -21.01
N LEU A 17 -2.15 -0.77 -21.95
CA LEU A 17 -2.15 -1.13 -23.37
C LEU A 17 -1.49 -2.50 -23.61
N PHE A 18 -0.39 -2.82 -22.92
CA PHE A 18 0.22 -4.16 -22.97
C PHE A 18 -0.72 -5.26 -22.47
N ARG A 19 -1.50 -5.03 -21.41
CA ARG A 19 -2.45 -6.03 -20.87
C ARG A 19 -3.60 -6.28 -21.82
N VAL A 20 -4.14 -5.23 -22.45
CA VAL A 20 -5.22 -5.34 -23.43
C VAL A 20 -4.74 -6.12 -24.66
N ILE A 21 -3.56 -5.77 -25.20
CA ILE A 21 -2.97 -6.48 -26.34
C ILE A 21 -2.72 -7.95 -26.01
N PHE A 22 -2.15 -8.25 -24.84
CA PHE A 22 -1.87 -9.63 -24.46
C PHE A 22 -3.14 -10.48 -24.32
N CYS A 23 -4.20 -9.91 -23.75
CA CYS A 23 -5.49 -10.59 -23.61
C CYS A 23 -6.17 -10.82 -24.98
N PHE A 24 -6.09 -9.83 -25.87
CA PHE A 24 -6.58 -9.97 -27.24
C PHE A 24 -5.84 -11.07 -28.01
N LEU A 25 -4.51 -11.12 -27.92
CA LEU A 25 -3.70 -12.15 -28.56
C LEU A 25 -4.02 -13.56 -28.04
N LEU A 26 -4.24 -13.71 -26.72
CA LEU A 26 -4.66 -14.99 -26.13
C LEU A 26 -6.03 -15.44 -26.66
N CYS A 27 -7.00 -14.53 -26.75
CA CYS A 27 -8.33 -14.84 -27.28
C CYS A 27 -8.27 -15.19 -28.77
N ALA A 28 -7.51 -14.43 -29.56
CA ALA A 28 -7.31 -14.70 -30.98
C ALA A 28 -6.61 -16.05 -31.22
N ALA A 29 -5.59 -16.38 -30.42
CA ALA A 29 -4.91 -17.67 -30.49
C ALA A 29 -5.84 -18.84 -30.14
N ALA A 30 -6.68 -18.70 -29.10
CA ALA A 30 -7.66 -19.72 -28.73
C ALA A 30 -8.69 -19.96 -29.85
N LEU A 31 -9.21 -18.89 -30.46
CA LEU A 31 -10.12 -18.99 -31.60
C LEU A 31 -9.45 -19.62 -32.83
N PHE A 32 -8.18 -19.30 -33.07
CA PHE A 32 -7.41 -19.90 -34.16
C PHE A 32 -7.19 -21.41 -33.95
N ILE A 33 -6.91 -21.84 -32.72
CA ILE A 33 -6.79 -23.27 -32.39
C ILE A 33 -8.13 -24.00 -32.57
N ILE A 34 -9.24 -23.39 -32.16
CA ILE A 34 -10.58 -23.96 -32.38
C ILE A 34 -10.87 -24.10 -33.88
N TYR A 35 -10.53 -23.08 -34.67
CA TYR A 35 -10.68 -23.11 -36.12
C TYR A 35 -9.88 -24.25 -36.77
N THR A 36 -8.60 -24.43 -36.40
CA THR A 36 -7.75 -25.48 -36.98
C THR A 36 -8.20 -26.89 -36.59
N VAL A 37 -8.77 -27.07 -35.39
CA VAL A 37 -9.22 -28.38 -34.90
C VAL A 37 -10.59 -28.78 -35.44
N VAL A 38 -11.53 -27.83 -35.54
CA VAL A 38 -12.92 -28.11 -35.96
C VAL A 38 -13.05 -28.15 -37.50
N GLY A 39 -12.15 -27.48 -38.21
CA GLY A 39 -12.11 -27.44 -39.67
C GLY A 39 -13.27 -26.66 -40.29
N GLU A 40 -13.27 -26.54 -41.62
CA GLU A 40 -14.16 -25.66 -42.41
C GLU A 40 -15.65 -26.01 -42.32
N ARG A 41 -16.04 -27.10 -41.65
CA ARG A 41 -17.43 -27.58 -41.62
C ARG A 41 -18.38 -26.71 -40.79
N LEU A 42 -17.88 -25.91 -39.85
CA LEU A 42 -18.72 -25.13 -38.93
C LEU A 42 -18.45 -23.62 -38.93
N PHE A 43 -17.35 -23.15 -39.53
CA PHE A 43 -16.95 -21.75 -39.50
C PHE A 43 -16.50 -21.25 -40.88
N THR A 44 -17.31 -20.40 -41.50
CA THR A 44 -16.93 -19.61 -42.69
C THR A 44 -16.07 -18.40 -42.28
N PHE A 45 -15.23 -17.92 -43.19
CA PHE A 45 -14.35 -16.76 -42.98
C PHE A 45 -15.09 -15.51 -42.43
N ASP A 46 -16.34 -15.30 -42.85
CA ASP A 46 -17.16 -14.17 -42.39
C ASP A 46 -17.43 -14.21 -40.88
N HIS A 47 -17.61 -15.41 -40.32
CA HIS A 47 -17.82 -15.58 -38.88
C HIS A 47 -16.55 -15.20 -38.11
N LEU A 48 -15.37 -15.56 -38.62
CA LEU A 48 -14.09 -15.23 -38.00
C LEU A 48 -13.87 -13.71 -37.93
N ILE A 49 -14.25 -12.96 -38.97
CA ILE A 49 -14.18 -11.50 -38.99
C ILE A 49 -15.12 -10.88 -37.95
N ILE A 50 -16.36 -11.39 -37.84
CA ILE A 50 -17.33 -10.91 -36.85
C ILE A 50 -16.83 -11.16 -35.42
N PHE A 51 -16.24 -12.33 -35.16
CA PHE A 51 -15.67 -12.66 -33.86
C PHE A 51 -14.51 -11.74 -33.48
N ILE A 52 -13.59 -11.46 -34.42
CA ILE A 52 -12.48 -10.52 -34.19
C ILE A 52 -13.02 -9.12 -33.85
N LEU A 53 -14.04 -8.66 -34.57
CA LEU A 53 -14.66 -7.36 -34.32
C LEU A 53 -15.30 -7.29 -32.91
N CYS A 54 -15.91 -8.38 -32.46
CA CYS A 54 -16.50 -8.50 -31.12
C CYS A 54 -15.47 -8.63 -30.00
N CYS A 55 -14.26 -9.13 -30.27
CA CYS A 55 -13.21 -9.25 -29.25
C CYS A 55 -12.68 -7.89 -28.76
N ILE A 56 -12.72 -6.85 -29.61
CA ILE A 56 -12.23 -5.51 -29.26
C ILE A 56 -13.04 -4.92 -28.08
N PRO A 57 -14.38 -4.76 -28.15
CA PRO A 57 -15.16 -4.24 -27.02
C PRO A 57 -15.12 -5.17 -25.81
N LEU A 58 -15.06 -6.48 -26.01
CA LEU A 58 -14.97 -7.45 -24.91
C LEU A 58 -13.68 -7.26 -24.10
N SER A 59 -12.55 -6.99 -24.77
CA SER A 59 -11.26 -6.74 -24.11
C SER A 59 -11.27 -5.48 -23.26
N ILE A 60 -11.98 -4.43 -23.71
CA ILE A 60 -12.14 -3.17 -22.96
C ILE A 60 -12.97 -3.43 -21.69
N ILE A 61 -14.09 -4.15 -21.81
CA ILE A 61 -14.94 -4.51 -20.66
C ILE A 61 -14.15 -5.37 -19.66
N TYR A 62 -13.39 -6.35 -20.14
CA TYR A 62 -12.54 -7.18 -19.30
C TYR A 62 -11.49 -6.35 -18.55
N ALA A 63 -10.82 -5.41 -19.24
CA ALA A 63 -9.87 -4.52 -18.60
C ALA A 63 -10.52 -3.69 -17.47
N LEU A 64 -11.73 -3.15 -17.70
CA LEU A 64 -12.48 -2.41 -16.68
C LEU A 64 -12.87 -3.29 -15.48
N ILE A 65 -13.28 -4.53 -15.72
CA ILE A 65 -13.60 -5.49 -14.67
C ILE A 65 -12.35 -5.87 -13.87
N VAL A 66 -11.23 -6.14 -14.54
CA VAL A 66 -9.96 -6.48 -13.90
C VAL A 66 -9.37 -5.32 -13.10
N GLU A 67 -9.53 -4.07 -13.54
CA GLU A 67 -9.12 -2.92 -12.73
C GLU A 67 -9.96 -2.80 -11.45
N LYS A 68 -11.27 -3.02 -11.56
CA LYS A 68 -12.22 -2.93 -10.44
C LYS A 68 -12.10 -4.13 -9.48
N LEU A 69 -11.84 -5.32 -10.00
CA LEU A 69 -11.64 -6.54 -9.21
C LEU A 69 -10.21 -6.64 -8.68
N GLY A 70 -9.20 -6.24 -9.45
CA GLY A 70 -7.79 -6.33 -9.07
C GLY A 70 -7.45 -5.46 -7.87
N THR A 71 -8.05 -4.28 -7.76
CA THR A 71 -7.91 -3.42 -6.58
C THR A 71 -8.59 -4.03 -5.34
N GLY A 72 -9.73 -4.68 -5.50
CA GLY A 72 -10.46 -5.32 -4.39
C GLY A 72 -9.88 -6.68 -3.95
N LEU A 73 -9.55 -7.56 -4.89
CA LEU A 73 -8.97 -8.88 -4.62
C LEU A 73 -7.54 -8.80 -4.14
N PHE A 74 -6.73 -7.87 -4.63
CA PHE A 74 -5.37 -7.69 -4.11
C PHE A 74 -5.38 -7.18 -2.66
N ALA A 75 -6.30 -6.27 -2.32
CA ALA A 75 -6.51 -5.81 -0.94
C ALA A 75 -6.97 -6.95 -0.01
N LEU A 76 -7.82 -7.85 -0.53
CA LEU A 76 -8.32 -9.01 0.20
C LEU A 76 -7.25 -10.12 0.36
N LEU A 77 -6.51 -10.44 -0.69
CA LEU A 77 -5.49 -11.49 -0.69
C LEU A 77 -4.22 -11.10 0.08
N THR A 78 -3.88 -9.80 0.12
CA THR A 78 -2.72 -9.33 0.90
C THR A 78 -3.05 -9.06 2.37
N GLY A 79 -4.32 -9.22 2.79
CA GLY A 79 -4.73 -8.94 4.17
C GLY A 79 -4.50 -7.48 4.60
N TRP A 80 -4.20 -6.58 3.65
CA TRP A 80 -3.87 -5.20 3.93
C TRP A 80 -5.16 -4.39 3.99
N SER A 81 -5.77 -4.47 5.17
CA SER A 81 -6.93 -3.68 5.59
C SER A 81 -6.89 -2.23 5.11
N ASN A 82 -8.06 -1.74 4.68
CA ASN A 82 -8.47 -0.35 4.55
C ASN A 82 -7.71 0.58 5.51
N LYS A 83 -6.61 1.18 5.07
CA LYS A 83 -6.14 2.42 5.68
C LYS A 83 -6.60 3.53 4.76
N LYS A 84 -7.56 4.33 5.24
CA LYS A 84 -7.94 5.61 4.65
C LYS A 84 -6.64 6.31 4.23
N ILE A 85 -6.50 6.61 2.95
CA ILE A 85 -5.40 7.45 2.46
C ILE A 85 -5.89 8.90 2.55
N PRO A 86 -5.56 9.63 3.63
CA PRO A 86 -5.36 11.06 3.47
C PRO A 86 -4.14 11.56 4.25
N LEU A 87 -3.42 12.52 3.66
CA LEU A 87 -2.35 13.36 4.24
C LEU A 87 -1.08 12.66 4.77
N THR A 88 -1.09 11.34 4.99
CA THR A 88 0.05 10.57 5.51
C THR A 88 1.09 10.18 4.48
N ASP A 89 0.81 10.23 3.18
CA ASP A 89 1.71 9.65 2.15
C ASP A 89 3.09 10.33 2.06
N GLN A 90 3.19 11.61 2.44
CA GLN A 90 4.48 12.29 2.48
C GLN A 90 5.32 11.84 3.69
N TYR A 91 4.69 11.65 4.84
CA TYR A 91 5.36 11.27 6.09
C TYR A 91 5.50 9.75 6.27
N THR A 92 4.77 8.94 5.51
CA THR A 92 4.93 7.48 5.52
C THR A 92 6.31 7.07 5.00
N ALA A 93 6.84 7.80 4.02
CA ALA A 93 8.21 7.61 3.53
C ALA A 93 9.23 7.92 4.64
N ASP A 94 9.08 9.05 5.32
CA ASP A 94 9.96 9.47 6.42
C ASP A 94 9.87 8.51 7.61
N LEU A 95 8.67 8.08 8.00
CA LEU A 95 8.46 7.05 9.03
C LEU A 95 9.10 5.72 8.64
N SER A 96 9.00 5.31 7.38
CA SER A 96 9.61 4.07 6.88
C SER A 96 11.13 4.16 6.91
N LYS A 97 11.68 5.32 6.53
CA LYS A 97 13.11 5.61 6.62
C LYS A 97 13.59 5.55 8.07
N ALA A 98 12.86 6.18 9.01
CA ALA A 98 13.18 6.13 10.43
C ALA A 98 13.14 4.71 10.99
N ARG A 99 12.14 3.90 10.61
CA ARG A 99 12.07 2.47 10.99
C ARG A 99 13.27 1.68 10.47
N PHE A 100 13.65 1.94 9.22
CA PHE A 100 14.81 1.31 8.62
C PHE A 100 16.09 1.69 9.36
N SER A 101 16.32 2.98 9.62
CA SER A 101 17.47 3.45 10.41
C SER A 101 17.49 2.85 11.81
N LYS A 102 16.33 2.74 12.48
CA LYS A 102 16.20 2.03 13.77
C LYS A 102 16.63 0.56 13.66
N SER A 103 16.15 -0.17 12.66
CA SER A 103 16.52 -1.58 12.44
C SER A 103 18.01 -1.79 12.13
N MET A 104 18.66 -0.76 11.58
CA MET A 104 20.10 -0.72 11.34
C MET A 104 20.91 -0.30 12.59
N GLY A 105 20.27 -0.10 13.74
CA GLY A 105 20.89 0.38 14.98
C GLY A 105 21.28 1.86 14.95
N LYS A 106 20.88 2.62 13.92
CA LYS A 106 21.17 4.04 13.75
C LYS A 106 20.11 4.89 14.45
N TYR A 107 20.06 4.79 15.78
CA TYR A 107 19.02 5.43 16.59
C TYR A 107 19.07 6.96 16.55
N SER A 108 20.26 7.56 16.48
CA SER A 108 20.43 9.01 16.34
C SER A 108 19.83 9.54 15.04
N GLU A 109 20.16 8.91 13.90
CA GLU A 109 19.61 9.27 12.58
C GLU A 109 18.08 9.08 12.54
N ALA A 110 17.58 7.97 13.11
CA ALA A 110 16.15 7.71 13.20
C ALA A 110 15.44 8.80 14.03
N LEU A 111 16.05 9.26 15.12
CA LEU A 111 15.49 10.30 15.98
C LEU A 111 15.41 11.66 15.27
N VAL A 112 16.42 12.02 14.47
CA VAL A 112 16.40 13.26 13.66
C VAL A 112 15.21 13.25 12.70
N ILE A 113 15.06 12.19 11.92
CA ILE A 113 13.97 12.05 10.95
C ILE A 113 12.61 12.15 11.65
N ILE A 114 12.46 11.52 12.82
CA ILE A 114 11.19 11.57 13.55
C ILE A 114 10.90 12.94 14.14
N ASN A 115 11.91 13.65 14.63
CA ASN A 115 11.72 15.02 15.10
C ASN A 115 11.29 15.94 13.94
N GLU A 116 11.85 15.80 12.73
CA GLU A 116 11.41 16.57 11.55
C GLU A 116 9.94 16.30 11.18
N VAL A 117 9.46 15.06 11.35
CA VAL A 117 8.04 14.71 11.15
C VAL A 117 7.18 15.35 12.22
N LEU A 118 7.61 15.31 13.48
CA LEU A 118 6.88 15.88 14.62
C LEU A 118 6.88 17.41 14.64
N GLU A 119 7.89 18.07 14.06
CA GLU A 119 7.88 19.53 13.87
C GLU A 119 6.74 19.96 12.94
N LYS A 120 6.42 19.14 11.95
CA LYS A 120 5.35 19.41 10.98
C LYS A 120 3.99 18.95 11.49
N ILE A 121 3.94 17.81 12.19
CA ILE A 121 2.72 17.27 12.82
C ILE A 121 3.02 16.85 14.26
N PRO A 122 2.88 17.77 15.23
CA PRO A 122 3.22 17.52 16.63
C PRO A 122 2.41 16.43 17.32
N ASP A 123 1.20 16.19 16.83
CA ASP A 123 0.23 15.25 17.39
C ASP A 123 0.00 14.06 16.47
N PHE A 124 1.07 13.58 15.83
CA PHE A 124 1.03 12.37 15.01
C PHE A 124 1.35 11.13 15.85
N PRO A 125 0.37 10.29 16.20
CA PRO A 125 0.58 9.26 17.22
C PRO A 125 1.56 8.16 16.79
N GLU A 126 1.61 7.82 15.50
CA GLU A 126 2.55 6.82 14.98
C GLU A 126 4.01 7.31 15.04
N ALA A 127 4.25 8.62 14.84
CA ALA A 127 5.58 9.21 14.97
C ALA A 127 6.01 9.30 16.44
N ILE A 128 5.11 9.69 17.34
CA ILE A 128 5.36 9.74 18.79
C ILE A 128 5.66 8.33 19.30
N PHE A 129 4.90 7.32 18.88
CA PHE A 129 5.16 5.93 19.23
C PHE A 129 6.55 5.47 18.76
N LEU A 130 6.91 5.77 17.52
CA LEU A 130 8.23 5.40 16.98
C LEU A 130 9.37 6.15 17.69
N LYS A 131 9.16 7.41 18.10
CA LYS A 131 10.10 8.15 18.95
C LYS A 131 10.36 7.44 20.27
N ALA A 132 9.29 7.02 20.96
CA ALA A 132 9.42 6.29 22.22
C ALA A 132 10.22 5.00 22.07
N GLN A 133 10.00 4.25 20.98
CA GLN A 133 10.77 3.04 20.70
C GLN A 133 12.27 3.32 20.51
N ILE A 134 12.60 4.39 19.79
CA ILE A 134 13.99 4.79 19.53
C ILE A 134 14.67 5.23 20.84
N GLU A 135 13.97 5.98 21.69
CA GLU A 135 14.48 6.43 23.00
C GLU A 135 14.73 5.26 23.96
N TRP A 136 13.85 4.27 23.97
CA TRP A 136 14.01 3.06 24.76
C TRP A 136 15.13 2.16 24.24
N GLU A 137 15.06 1.76 22.96
CA GLU A 137 16.00 0.79 22.38
C GLU A 137 17.40 1.39 22.16
N GLY A 138 17.47 2.67 21.77
CA GLY A 138 18.72 3.32 21.40
C GLY A 138 19.43 4.05 22.53
N PHE A 139 18.66 4.67 23.43
CA PHE A 139 19.21 5.54 24.47
C PHE A 139 18.93 5.03 25.89
N LYS A 140 18.20 3.91 26.03
CA LYS A 140 17.80 3.32 27.32
C LYS A 140 17.11 4.33 28.25
N SER A 141 16.45 5.35 27.69
CA SER A 141 15.80 6.39 28.47
C SER A 141 14.36 5.98 28.79
N SER A 142 14.17 5.25 29.89
CA SER A 142 12.85 4.73 30.30
C SER A 142 11.83 5.85 30.52
N THR A 143 12.27 6.98 31.08
CA THR A 143 11.42 8.11 31.44
C THR A 143 10.87 8.85 30.22
N LEU A 144 11.72 9.15 29.23
CA LEU A 144 11.31 9.83 27.99
C LEU A 144 10.41 8.92 27.13
N ALA A 145 10.79 7.65 27.02
CA ALA A 145 9.99 6.67 26.29
C ALA A 145 8.59 6.54 26.91
N ARG A 146 8.50 6.43 28.25
CA ARG A 146 7.22 6.34 28.97
C ARG A 146 6.33 7.55 28.70
N LYS A 147 6.87 8.76 28.85
CA LYS A 147 6.15 10.02 28.59
C LYS A 147 5.61 10.09 27.15
N ASN A 148 6.40 9.65 26.17
CA ASN A 148 5.97 9.64 24.78
C ASN A 148 4.89 8.56 24.51
N LEU A 149 4.98 7.38 25.15
CA LEU A 149 3.94 6.35 25.06
C LEU A 149 2.62 6.81 25.66
N ASP A 150 2.65 7.49 26.82
CA ASP A 150 1.47 8.07 27.45
C ASP A 150 0.80 9.08 26.51
N LYS A 151 1.59 10.01 25.94
CA LYS A 151 1.09 10.97 24.93
C LYS A 151 0.49 10.25 23.71
N ALA A 152 1.11 9.16 23.24
CA ALA A 152 0.58 8.39 22.12
C ALA A 152 -0.76 7.69 22.46
N LEU A 153 -0.95 7.22 23.70
CA LEU A 153 -2.21 6.61 24.14
C LEU A 153 -3.33 7.64 24.28
N GLU A 154 -3.03 8.86 24.72
CA GLU A 154 -4.00 9.96 24.84
C GLU A 154 -4.54 10.41 23.48
N LEU A 155 -3.68 10.40 22.45
CA LEU A 155 -4.05 10.87 21.10
C LEU A 155 -4.81 9.82 20.27
N VAL A 156 -4.75 8.54 20.65
CA VAL A 156 -5.29 7.43 19.86
C VAL A 156 -6.62 6.95 20.43
N LYS A 157 -7.63 6.84 19.56
CA LYS A 157 -8.96 6.33 19.92
C LYS A 157 -8.90 4.86 20.36
N ASP A 158 -9.84 4.46 21.22
CA ASP A 158 -9.91 3.12 21.81
C ASP A 158 -9.94 1.98 20.78
N ASP A 159 -10.56 2.21 19.62
CA ASP A 159 -10.78 1.22 18.56
C ASP A 159 -9.60 1.08 17.60
N GLU A 160 -8.58 1.93 17.70
CA GLU A 160 -7.47 1.92 16.77
C GLU A 160 -6.44 0.82 17.08
N PRO A 161 -5.97 0.07 16.07
CA PRO A 161 -4.98 -0.98 16.26
C PRO A 161 -3.64 -0.45 16.79
N LEU A 162 -3.36 0.85 16.57
CA LEU A 162 -2.18 1.50 17.12
C LEU A 162 -2.22 1.52 18.65
N ARG A 163 -3.37 1.77 19.27
CA ARG A 163 -3.50 1.78 20.74
C ARG A 163 -3.06 0.45 21.34
N LYS A 164 -3.56 -0.66 20.78
CA LYS A 164 -3.15 -2.02 21.19
C LYS A 164 -1.65 -2.24 21.06
N ARG A 165 -1.02 -1.74 19.98
CA ARG A 165 0.44 -1.84 19.78
C ARG A 165 1.20 -1.02 20.82
N VAL A 166 0.76 0.20 21.11
CA VAL A 166 1.37 1.09 22.10
C VAL A 166 1.25 0.49 23.50
N SER A 167 0.06 0.03 23.89
CA SER A 167 -0.17 -0.61 25.20
C SER A 167 0.65 -1.88 25.39
N ASN A 168 0.73 -2.75 24.38
CA ASN A 168 1.55 -3.96 24.45
C ASN A 168 3.04 -3.62 24.65
N TYR A 169 3.54 -2.60 23.95
CA TYR A 169 4.92 -2.14 24.09
C TYR A 169 5.18 -1.55 25.49
N TYR A 170 4.25 -0.73 25.98
CA TYR A 170 4.31 -0.12 27.31
C TYR A 170 4.36 -1.17 28.42
N MET A 171 3.50 -2.19 28.36
CA MET A 171 3.52 -3.31 29.30
C MET A 171 4.83 -4.11 29.24
N GLY A 172 5.38 -4.33 28.04
CA GLY A 172 6.67 -4.98 27.86
C GLY A 172 7.83 -4.19 28.48
N MET A 173 7.79 -2.87 28.37
CA MET A 173 8.79 -1.97 28.98
C MET A 173 8.74 -2.01 30.51
N ILE A 174 7.54 -1.94 31.11
CA ILE A 174 7.38 -2.02 32.58
C ILE A 174 7.91 -3.35 33.09
N LYS A 175 7.54 -4.46 32.45
CA LYS A 175 8.02 -5.79 32.86
C LYS A 175 9.55 -5.89 32.78
N GLY A 176 10.14 -5.35 31.72
CA GLY A 176 11.59 -5.34 31.56
C GLY A 176 12.32 -4.46 32.59
N GLU A 177 11.67 -3.43 33.12
CA GLU A 177 12.24 -2.57 34.18
C GLU A 177 12.21 -3.29 35.54
N THR A 178 11.13 -4.03 35.85
CA THR A 178 11.01 -4.79 37.11
C THR A 178 11.93 -6.01 37.21
N ASP A 179 12.42 -6.53 36.08
CA ASP A 179 13.31 -7.70 36.04
C ASP A 179 14.81 -7.33 36.18
N VAL A 180 15.13 -6.03 36.22
CA VAL A 180 16.52 -5.51 36.26
C VAL A 180 16.90 -4.94 37.63
N ASP A 181 15.95 -4.83 38.56
CA ASP A 181 16.14 -4.48 39.98
C ASP A 181 16.33 -5.74 40.85
#